data_AF-A0A8W8J7V2-F1
#
_entry.id   AF-A0A8W8J7V2-F1
#
_cell.length_a   1.000
_cell.length_b   1.000
_cell.length_c   1.000
_cell.angle_alpha   90.00
_cell.angle_beta   90.00
_cell.angle_gamma   90.00
#
_symmetry.space_group_name_H-M   'P 1'
#
loop_
_entity.id
_entity.type
_entity.pdbx_description
1 polymer ?
#
loop_
_entity_poly.entity_id
_entity_poly.type
_entity_poly.pdbx_seq_one_letter_code
_entity_poly.pdbx_strand_id
1 'polypeptide(L)'
;QSTYGTPDKDEAEKKALELVESIEWLEDGCLKTVTRVLPAIREDPRTGKEMWFNSVIAVYRGWKDSRNSPETSITFGDGSPMDPKVMDVLENVLNELAVDFIWKKGDVVMVDNRQALHGRRSFVPPRRILASLCK
;
A
#
# COMPACT_ATOMS: atom_id res chain seq x y z
N GLN A 1 -2.36 -13.93 -11.89
CA GLN A 1 -1.28 -14.43 -12.77
C GLN A 1 0.00 -13.61 -12.68
N SER A 2 -0.02 -12.28 -12.82
CA SER A 2 1.21 -11.46 -12.68
C SER A 2 1.74 -11.35 -11.25
N THR A 3 0.86 -11.18 -10.24
CA THR A 3 1.26 -10.97 -8.83
C THR A 3 2.07 -12.13 -8.25
N TYR A 4 1.68 -13.37 -8.56
CA TYR A 4 2.36 -14.58 -8.06
C TYR A 4 3.32 -15.21 -9.08
N GLY A 5 3.52 -14.53 -10.22
CA GLY A 5 4.46 -14.94 -11.27
C GLY A 5 4.16 -16.31 -11.89
N THR A 6 2.90 -16.75 -11.87
CA THR A 6 2.50 -18.05 -12.43
C THR A 6 1.09 -17.97 -13.05
N PRO A 7 0.86 -18.67 -14.18
CA PRO A 7 -0.48 -18.85 -14.74
C PRO A 7 -1.29 -19.98 -14.07
N ASP A 8 -0.63 -20.86 -13.33
CA ASP A 8 -1.24 -22.01 -12.65
C ASP A 8 -2.01 -21.56 -11.39
N LYS A 9 -3.26 -22.04 -11.25
CA LYS A 9 -4.13 -21.65 -10.14
C LYS A 9 -3.66 -22.25 -8.82
N ASP A 10 -3.36 -23.54 -8.78
CA ASP A 10 -2.97 -24.24 -7.56
C ASP A 10 -1.62 -23.71 -7.04
N GLU A 11 -0.69 -23.40 -7.95
CA GLU A 11 0.58 -22.76 -7.59
C GLU A 11 0.36 -21.33 -7.06
N ALA A 12 -0.54 -20.56 -7.67
CA ALA A 12 -0.88 -19.22 -7.21
C ALA A 12 -1.53 -19.25 -5.82
N GLU A 13 -2.44 -20.20 -5.56
CA GLU A 13 -3.06 -20.38 -4.24
C GLU A 13 -2.02 -20.63 -3.15
N LYS A 14 -1.11 -21.58 -3.40
CA LYS A 14 -0.05 -21.92 -2.45
C LYS A 14 0.82 -20.71 -2.11
N LYS A 15 1.26 -19.96 -3.13
CA LYS A 15 2.05 -18.72 -2.94
C LYS A 15 1.25 -17.63 -2.24
N ALA A 16 -0.05 -17.51 -2.53
CA ALA A 16 -0.92 -16.54 -1.89
C ALA A 16 -1.05 -16.81 -0.39
N LEU A 17 -1.32 -18.06 -0.01
CA LEU A 17 -1.50 -18.49 1.38
C LEU A 17 -0.23 -18.34 2.24
N GLU A 18 0.96 -18.26 1.65
CA GLU A 18 2.19 -17.89 2.37
C GLU A 18 2.17 -16.43 2.85
N LEU A 19 1.40 -15.55 2.18
CA LEU A 19 1.41 -14.11 2.37
C LEU A 19 0.13 -13.57 3.02
N VAL A 20 -1.02 -14.19 2.73
CA VAL A 20 -2.35 -13.71 3.15
C VAL A 20 -3.00 -14.70 4.13
N GLU A 21 -4.07 -14.28 4.79
CA GLU A 21 -4.81 -15.12 5.74
C GLU A 21 -5.80 -16.02 5.03
N SER A 22 -6.52 -15.50 4.03
CA SER A 22 -7.49 -16.27 3.28
C SER A 22 -7.57 -15.87 1.82
N ILE A 23 -8.09 -16.79 1.01
CA ILE A 23 -8.29 -16.61 -0.43
C ILE A 23 -9.67 -17.13 -0.82
N GLU A 24 -10.22 -16.55 -1.88
CA GLU A 24 -11.51 -16.94 -2.47
C GLU A 24 -11.43 -16.75 -3.99
N TRP A 25 -11.62 -17.83 -4.76
CA TRP A 25 -11.81 -17.72 -6.20
C TRP A 25 -13.23 -17.29 -6.51
N LEU A 26 -13.36 -16.19 -7.23
CA LEU A 26 -14.63 -15.64 -7.68
C LEU A 26 -15.06 -16.31 -9.00
N GLU A 27 -16.34 -16.22 -9.33
CA GLU A 27 -16.93 -16.83 -10.53
C GLU A 27 -16.30 -16.34 -11.84
N ASP A 28 -15.82 -15.10 -11.85
CA ASP A 28 -15.14 -14.48 -12.99
C ASP A 28 -13.66 -14.92 -13.15
N GLY A 29 -13.20 -15.82 -12.27
CA GLY A 29 -11.83 -16.31 -12.24
C GLY A 29 -10.83 -15.36 -11.57
N CYS A 30 -11.29 -14.27 -10.95
CA CYS A 30 -10.44 -13.43 -10.10
C CYS A 30 -10.18 -14.12 -8.74
N LEU A 31 -9.04 -13.81 -8.15
CA LEU A 31 -8.69 -14.23 -6.80
C LEU A 31 -8.88 -13.06 -5.85
N LYS A 32 -9.78 -13.21 -4.88
CA LYS A 32 -9.89 -12.32 -3.73
C LYS A 32 -8.99 -12.82 -2.61
N THR A 33 -8.30 -11.90 -1.95
CA THR A 33 -7.36 -12.22 -0.87
C THR A 33 -7.64 -11.33 0.34
N VAL A 34 -7.60 -11.91 1.54
CA VAL A 34 -7.67 -11.16 2.80
C VAL A 34 -6.35 -11.35 3.52
N THR A 35 -5.65 -10.26 3.80
CA THR A 35 -4.43 -10.31 4.60
C THR A 35 -4.77 -10.55 6.06
N ARG A 36 -3.83 -11.15 6.80
CA ARG A 36 -3.91 -11.16 8.27
C ARG A 36 -4.05 -9.74 8.83
N VAL A 37 -4.57 -9.63 10.04
CA VAL A 37 -4.52 -8.37 10.80
C VAL A 37 -3.04 -8.00 11.02
N LEU A 38 -2.68 -6.80 10.58
CA LEU A 38 -1.32 -6.26 10.68
C LEU A 38 -1.30 -4.99 11.55
N PRO A 39 -0.21 -4.75 12.29
CA PRO A 39 -0.08 -3.52 13.06
C PRO A 39 0.01 -2.32 12.12
N ALA A 40 -0.82 -1.31 12.38
CA ALA A 40 -0.79 -0.04 11.65
C ALA A 40 0.39 0.86 12.08
N ILE A 41 0.80 0.74 13.34
CA ILE A 41 1.96 1.43 13.92
C ILE A 41 3.05 0.41 14.19
N ARG A 42 4.28 0.73 13.81
CA ARG A 42 5.45 -0.13 14.05
C ARG A 42 6.54 0.66 14.75
N GLU A 43 7.27 0.01 15.65
CA GLU A 43 8.46 0.61 16.24
C GLU A 43 9.65 0.48 15.29
N ASP A 44 10.44 1.55 15.13
CA ASP A 44 11.76 1.47 14.52
C ASP A 44 12.80 1.05 15.57
N PRO A 45 13.37 -0.18 15.50
CA PRO A 45 14.27 -0.69 16.53
C PRO A 45 15.58 0.09 16.67
N ARG A 46 15.91 0.95 15.70
CA ARG A 46 17.11 1.81 15.76
C ARG A 46 16.90 3.04 16.65
N THR A 47 15.66 3.51 16.76
CA THR A 47 15.33 4.78 17.42
C THR A 47 14.31 4.63 18.55
N GLY A 48 13.61 3.49 18.63
CA GLY A 48 12.51 3.24 19.56
C GLY A 48 11.25 4.05 19.26
N LYS A 49 11.18 4.73 18.11
CA LYS A 49 10.04 5.58 17.74
C LYS A 49 8.94 4.79 17.04
N GLU A 50 7.70 5.17 17.31
CA GLU A 50 6.53 4.68 16.59
C GLU A 50 6.42 5.33 15.21
N MET A 51 6.21 4.49 14.19
CA MET A 51 6.14 4.89 12.79
C MET A 51 4.80 4.45 12.19
N TRP A 52 4.19 5.34 11.41
CA TRP A 52 2.99 5.05 10.61
C TRP A 52 3.35 4.19 9.39
N PHE A 53 3.57 2.90 9.62
CA PHE A 53 3.99 1.93 8.60
C PHE A 53 2.81 1.05 8.18
N ASN A 54 1.95 1.59 7.33
CA ASN A 54 0.81 0.89 6.77
C ASN A 54 0.37 1.53 5.45
N SER A 55 -0.63 0.91 4.81
CA SER A 55 -1.18 1.35 3.52
C SER A 55 -2.61 1.88 3.63
N VAL A 56 -3.09 2.24 4.82
CA VAL A 56 -4.51 2.55 5.07
C VAL A 56 -5.03 3.59 4.08
N ILE A 57 -4.35 4.74 3.96
CA ILE A 57 -4.81 5.81 3.06
C ILE A 57 -4.65 5.43 1.58
N ALA A 58 -3.59 4.70 1.24
CA ALA A 58 -3.30 4.29 -0.13
C ALA A 58 -4.36 3.31 -0.66
N VAL A 59 -4.80 2.39 0.20
CA VAL A 59 -5.89 1.46 -0.13
C VAL A 59 -7.22 2.21 -0.15
N TYR A 60 -7.53 2.97 0.91
CA TYR A 60 -8.82 3.66 1.04
C TYR A 60 -9.08 4.67 -0.08
N ARG A 61 -8.06 5.35 -0.62
CA ARG A 61 -8.23 6.30 -1.73
C ARG A 61 -7.88 5.72 -3.09
N GLY A 62 -6.93 4.78 -3.15
CA GLY A 62 -6.33 4.33 -4.39
C GLY A 62 -6.93 3.05 -4.96
N TRP A 63 -7.47 2.16 -4.12
CA TRP A 63 -8.02 0.87 -4.57
C TRP A 63 -9.50 1.02 -4.90
N LYS A 64 -9.76 1.82 -5.94
CA LYS A 64 -11.10 2.07 -6.46
C LYS A 64 -11.13 1.69 -7.93
N ASP A 65 -11.62 0.49 -8.20
CA ASP A 65 -11.85 -0.03 -9.55
C ASP A 65 -13.17 -0.82 -9.60
N SER A 66 -13.43 -1.52 -10.70
CA SER A 66 -14.66 -2.31 -10.84
C SER A 66 -14.77 -3.49 -9.86
N ARG A 67 -13.70 -3.84 -9.14
CA ARG A 67 -13.60 -4.99 -8.25
C ARG A 67 -13.39 -4.60 -6.78
N ASN A 68 -12.90 -3.39 -6.53
CA ASN A 68 -12.47 -2.93 -5.21
C ASN A 68 -13.15 -1.60 -4.85
N SER A 69 -13.61 -1.50 -3.60
CA SER A 69 -14.13 -0.27 -3.02
C SER A 69 -13.42 0.05 -1.70
N PRO A 70 -13.29 1.34 -1.34
CA PRO A 70 -12.68 1.75 -0.07
C PRO A 70 -13.30 1.09 1.16
N GLU A 71 -14.61 0.89 1.15
CA GLU A 71 -15.41 0.37 2.28
C GLU A 71 -15.16 -1.12 2.54
N THR A 72 -14.62 -1.83 1.56
CA THR A 72 -14.40 -3.29 1.62
C THR A 72 -12.94 -3.68 1.49
N SER A 73 -12.09 -2.81 0.95
CA SER A 73 -10.68 -3.09 0.70
C SER A 73 -9.80 -2.89 1.94
N ILE A 74 -10.26 -2.12 2.93
CA ILE A 74 -9.55 -1.90 4.18
C ILE A 74 -10.54 -1.72 5.34
N THR A 75 -10.28 -2.41 6.44
CA THR A 75 -11.07 -2.34 7.67
C THR A 75 -10.13 -2.27 8.88
N PHE A 76 -10.68 -2.01 10.05
CA PHE A 76 -9.98 -2.30 11.29
C PHE A 76 -9.75 -3.81 11.45
N GLY A 77 -8.86 -4.17 12.37
CA GLY A 77 -8.51 -5.58 12.64
C GLY A 77 -9.67 -6.43 13.17
N ASP A 78 -10.74 -5.80 13.66
CA ASP A 78 -11.99 -6.47 14.06
C ASP A 78 -13.02 -6.56 12.92
N GLY A 79 -12.67 -6.08 11.73
CA GLY A 79 -13.56 -6.05 10.56
C GLY A 79 -14.47 -4.84 10.47
N SER A 80 -14.46 -3.93 11.47
CA SER A 80 -15.27 -2.71 11.40
C SER A 80 -14.75 -1.77 10.30
N PRO A 81 -15.65 -1.02 9.61
CA PRO A 81 -15.25 -0.15 8.51
C PRO A 81 -14.45 1.06 9.00
N MET A 82 -13.59 1.59 8.12
CA MET A 82 -12.89 2.85 8.39
C MET A 82 -13.87 4.03 8.39
N ASP A 83 -13.74 4.95 9.36
CA ASP A 83 -14.53 6.19 9.38
C ASP A 83 -14.05 7.15 8.27
N PRO A 84 -14.90 7.53 7.29
CA PRO A 84 -14.52 8.45 6.22
C PRO A 84 -13.97 9.78 6.72
N LYS A 85 -14.50 10.32 7.83
CA LYS A 85 -14.05 11.60 8.39
C LYS A 85 -12.62 11.50 8.92
N VAL A 86 -12.28 10.37 9.53
CA VAL A 86 -10.91 10.10 9.98
C VAL A 86 -9.97 9.99 8.78
N MET A 87 -10.42 9.33 7.69
CA MET A 87 -9.62 9.23 6.47
C MET A 87 -9.37 10.59 5.81
N ASP A 88 -10.35 11.50 5.83
CA ASP A 88 -10.19 12.88 5.36
C ASP A 88 -9.12 13.63 6.19
N VAL A 89 -9.16 13.50 7.52
CA VAL A 89 -8.16 14.13 8.41
C VAL A 89 -6.76 13.56 8.15
N LEU A 90 -6.63 12.23 8.04
CA LEU A 90 -5.35 11.59 7.75
C LEU A 90 -4.76 12.06 6.42
N GLU A 91 -5.57 12.15 5.37
CA GLU A 91 -5.15 12.67 4.08
C GLU A 91 -4.62 14.10 4.16
N ASN A 92 -5.31 14.96 4.91
CA ASN A 92 -4.89 16.35 5.11
C ASN A 92 -3.56 16.44 5.86
N VAL A 93 -3.40 15.69 6.96
CA VAL A 93 -2.15 15.65 7.73
C VAL A 93 -0.98 15.16 6.85
N LEU A 94 -1.20 14.10 6.06
CA LEU A 94 -0.17 13.58 5.17
C LEU A 94 0.22 14.58 4.08
N ASN A 95 -0.75 15.31 3.51
CA ASN A 95 -0.48 16.34 2.53
C ASN A 95 0.24 17.55 3.13
N GLU A 96 -0.10 17.95 4.36
CA GLU A 96 0.55 19.06 5.07
C GLU A 96 2.00 18.75 5.42
N LEU A 97 2.28 17.51 5.86
CA LEU A 97 3.62 17.07 6.22
C LEU A 97 4.48 16.65 5.02
N ALA A 98 3.88 16.49 3.84
CA ALA A 98 4.59 16.06 2.64
C ALA A 98 5.59 17.11 2.16
N VAL A 99 6.79 16.66 1.80
CA VAL A 99 7.79 17.49 1.13
C VAL A 99 7.80 17.16 -0.36
N ASP A 100 7.32 18.09 -1.17
CA ASP A 100 7.32 17.96 -2.63
C ASP A 100 8.74 18.23 -3.19
N PHE A 101 9.53 17.15 -3.35
CA PHE A 101 10.86 17.23 -3.94
C PHE A 101 10.80 17.46 -5.46
N ILE A 102 11.31 18.61 -5.90
CA ILE A 102 11.34 18.99 -7.32
C ILE A 102 12.58 18.42 -7.99
N TRP A 103 12.39 17.30 -8.69
CA TRP A 103 13.44 16.57 -9.40
C TRP A 103 14.17 17.42 -10.45
N LYS A 104 15.50 17.32 -10.45
CA LYS A 104 16.39 17.71 -11.54
C LYS A 104 17.15 16.49 -12.06
N LYS A 105 17.56 16.55 -13.33
CA LYS A 105 18.36 15.49 -13.94
C LYS A 105 19.69 15.37 -13.19
N GLY A 106 19.99 14.15 -12.75
CA GLY A 106 21.20 13.84 -11.99
C GLY A 106 20.99 13.76 -10.48
N ASP A 107 19.83 14.19 -9.97
CA ASP A 107 19.50 14.05 -8.56
C ASP A 107 19.41 12.57 -8.16
N VAL A 108 19.88 12.29 -6.95
CA VAL A 108 19.71 11.01 -6.27
C VAL A 108 19.11 11.30 -4.90
N VAL A 109 17.95 10.70 -4.64
CA VAL A 109 17.29 10.77 -3.33
C VAL A 109 17.38 9.40 -2.68
N MET A 110 17.85 9.37 -1.44
CA MET A 110 17.83 8.18 -0.59
C MET A 110 16.68 8.32 0.42
N VAL A 111 15.82 7.31 0.47
CA VAL A 111 14.65 7.28 1.36
C VAL A 111 14.83 6.15 2.36
N ASP A 112 14.76 6.47 3.65
CA ASP A 112 14.61 5.45 4.69
C ASP A 112 13.17 4.95 4.71
N ASN A 113 12.93 3.79 4.10
CA ASN A 113 11.59 3.24 3.92
C ASN A 113 10.88 2.89 5.24
N ARG A 114 11.59 2.86 6.38
CA ARG A 114 10.96 2.68 7.71
C ARG A 114 10.36 3.96 8.25
N GLN A 115 10.83 5.12 7.77
CA GLN A 115 10.49 6.42 8.34
C GLN A 115 9.71 7.33 7.41
N ALA A 116 9.75 7.09 6.11
CA ALA A 116 9.11 7.94 5.12
C ALA A 116 8.14 7.15 4.25
N LEU A 117 6.93 7.71 4.12
CA LEU A 117 6.01 7.38 3.04
C LEU A 117 6.42 8.18 1.80
N HIS A 118 6.20 7.63 0.61
CA HIS A 118 6.44 8.35 -0.63
C HIS A 118 5.25 8.20 -1.58
N GLY A 119 5.02 9.25 -2.36
CA GLY A 119 3.95 9.32 -3.35
C GLY A 119 4.42 10.05 -4.60
N ARG A 120 3.48 10.32 -5.50
CA ARG A 120 3.78 10.97 -6.78
C ARG A 120 2.67 11.95 -7.14
N ARG A 121 3.04 13.22 -7.34
CA ARG A 121 2.15 14.21 -7.97
C ARG A 121 1.90 13.87 -9.44
N SER A 122 0.77 14.33 -9.97
CA SER A 122 0.50 14.26 -11.41
C SER A 122 1.58 15.01 -12.20
N PHE A 123 1.87 14.57 -13.43
CA PHE A 123 2.87 15.19 -14.28
C PHE A 123 2.47 15.06 -15.75
N VAL A 124 3.07 15.91 -16.58
CA VAL A 124 2.97 15.81 -18.04
C VAL A 124 4.26 15.16 -18.56
N PRO A 125 4.18 14.07 -19.35
CA PRO A 125 5.36 13.47 -19.97
C PRO A 125 6.14 14.46 -20.85
N PRO A 126 7.45 14.27 -21.07
CA PRO A 126 8.26 13.13 -20.64
C PRO A 126 8.76 13.23 -19.19
N ARG A 127 8.75 12.10 -18.47
CA ARG A 127 9.35 11.96 -17.13
C ARG A 127 9.92 10.56 -16.97
N ARG A 128 11.17 10.46 -16.52
CA ARG A 128 11.82 9.17 -16.21
C ARG A 128 12.55 9.27 -14.89
N ILE A 129 12.15 8.44 -13.92
CA ILE A 129 12.81 8.24 -12.63
C ILE A 129 13.18 6.77 -12.54
N LEU A 130 14.37 6.47 -12.04
CA LEU A 130 14.83 5.10 -11.78
C LEU A 130 14.84 4.86 -10.27
N ALA A 131 14.73 3.60 -9.86
CA ALA A 131 14.74 3.21 -8.46
C ALA A 131 15.63 1.99 -8.24
N SER A 132 16.15 1.86 -7.01
CA SER A 132 16.84 0.68 -6.51
C SER A 132 16.37 0.43 -5.08
N LEU A 133 16.29 -0.84 -4.69
CA LEU A 133 15.81 -1.26 -3.37
C LEU A 133 16.97 -1.85 -2.57
N CYS A 134 17.03 -1.52 -1.29
CA CYS A 134 17.98 -2.10 -0.35
C CYS A 134 17.31 -3.20 0.48
N LYS A 135 18.11 -4.17 0.94
CA LYS A 135 17.65 -5.27 1.79
C LYS A 135 17.41 -4.82 3.23
#